data_AF-A0A0J6G654-F1
#
_entry.id   AF-A0A0J6G654-F1
#
_cell.length_a   1.000
_cell.length_b   1.000
_cell.length_c   1.000
_cell.angle_alpha   90.00
_cell.angle_beta   90.00
_cell.angle_gamma   90.00
#
_symmetry.space_group_name_H-M   'P 1'
#
loop_
_entity.id
_entity.type
_entity.pdbx_description
1 polymer ?
#
loop_
_entity_poly.entity_id
_entity_poly.type
_entity_poly.pdbx_seq_one_letter_code
_entity_poly.pdbx_strand_id
1 'polypeptide(L)'
;MKPDELKVILQRMLSNGVKITARSVIREPDCMLKNPSDITRQPMRRAVLDEYQARQQEVIALVEKTDSHSRTNLQQRLALLSQEYQELRSERDLLIASHKAMLLAVGELGGIAVWRNFFQDWELTRAKLIELRALPTAEIYSVP
;
A
#
# COMPACT_ATOMS: atom_id res chain seq x y z
N MET A 1 -8.82 6.54 36.93
CA MET A 1 -9.24 6.66 35.53
C MET A 1 -10.70 7.06 35.44
N LYS A 2 -10.98 8.19 34.79
CA LYS A 2 -12.35 8.68 34.54
C LYS A 2 -13.00 7.89 33.38
N PRO A 3 -14.34 7.86 33.27
CA PRO A 3 -15.02 7.18 32.17
C PRO A 3 -14.62 7.72 30.78
N ASP A 4 -14.31 9.01 30.67
CA ASP A 4 -13.93 9.63 29.40
C ASP A 4 -12.53 9.21 28.93
N GLU A 5 -11.57 9.07 29.86
CA GLU A 5 -10.24 8.49 29.59
C GLU A 5 -10.36 7.05 29.11
N LEU A 6 -11.28 6.27 29.70
CA LEU A 6 -11.56 4.90 29.29
C LEU A 6 -12.11 4.83 27.85
N LYS A 7 -12.99 5.77 27.47
CA LYS A 7 -13.55 5.84 26.11
C LYS A 7 -12.47 6.06 25.05
N VAL A 8 -11.48 6.90 25.33
CA VAL A 8 -10.36 7.15 24.40
C VAL A 8 -9.58 5.87 24.12
N ILE A 9 -9.25 5.12 25.17
CA ILE A 9 -8.54 3.83 25.04
C ILE A 9 -9.39 2.83 24.26
N LEU A 10 -10.68 2.69 24.61
CA LEU A 10 -11.60 1.76 23.95
C LEU A 10 -11.86 2.11 22.49
N GLN A 11 -11.96 3.40 22.16
CA GLN A 11 -12.11 3.87 20.79
C GLN A 11 -10.87 3.53 19.96
N ARG A 12 -9.67 3.73 20.51
CA ARG A 12 -8.44 3.30 19.84
C ARG A 12 -8.38 1.79 19.64
N MET A 13 -8.75 1.01 20.66
CA MET A 13 -8.81 -0.45 20.55
C MET A 13 -9.78 -0.90 19.46
N LEU A 14 -10.95 -0.24 19.36
CA LEU A 14 -11.92 -0.50 18.30
C LEU A 14 -11.36 -0.18 16.92
N SER A 15 -10.71 0.98 16.75
CA SER A 15 -10.08 1.38 15.48
C SER A 15 -8.95 0.45 15.05
N ASN A 16 -8.16 -0.05 16.01
CA ASN A 16 -7.05 -0.97 15.75
C ASN A 16 -7.49 -2.43 15.62
N GLY A 17 -8.80 -2.72 15.75
CA GLY A 17 -9.33 -4.09 15.70
C GLY A 17 -8.88 -4.98 16.87
N VAL A 18 -8.41 -4.40 17.97
CA VAL A 18 -7.99 -5.14 19.16
C VAL A 18 -9.22 -5.62 19.92
N LYS A 19 -9.25 -6.91 20.32
CA LYS A 19 -10.37 -7.48 21.08
C LYS A 19 -10.59 -6.73 22.39
N ILE A 20 -11.78 -6.17 22.57
CA ILE A 20 -12.13 -5.36 23.74
C ILE A 20 -12.58 -6.27 24.88
N THR A 21 -11.77 -6.34 25.94
CA THR A 21 -12.06 -7.05 27.19
C THR A 21 -11.43 -6.27 28.35
N ALA A 22 -11.95 -6.42 29.57
CA ALA A 22 -11.36 -5.77 30.74
C ALA A 22 -9.86 -6.14 30.94
N ARG A 23 -9.45 -7.34 30.51
CA ARG A 23 -8.05 -7.78 30.56
C ARG A 23 -7.18 -7.12 29.48
N SER A 24 -7.69 -6.94 28.27
CA SER A 24 -6.94 -6.28 27.20
C SER A 24 -6.82 -4.78 27.43
N VAL A 25 -7.86 -4.14 27.94
CA VAL A 25 -7.84 -2.71 28.30
C VAL A 25 -6.71 -2.40 29.30
N ILE A 26 -6.42 -3.29 30.24
CA ILE A 26 -5.36 -3.08 31.24
C ILE A 26 -3.96 -3.30 30.69
N ARG A 27 -3.84 -4.02 29.58
CA ARG A 27 -2.58 -4.21 28.89
C ARG A 27 -2.23 -3.04 27.98
N GLU A 28 -3.17 -2.12 27.75
CA GLU A 28 -2.90 -0.89 27.00
C GLU A 28 -1.95 0.01 27.79
N PRO A 29 -0.95 0.62 27.11
CA PRO A 29 0.11 1.38 27.78
C PRO A 29 -0.41 2.61 28.56
N ASP A 30 -1.56 3.16 28.14
CA ASP A 30 -2.15 4.34 28.76
C ASP A 30 -3.12 4.00 29.90
N CYS A 31 -3.34 2.71 30.17
CA CYS A 31 -4.27 2.29 31.20
C CYS A 31 -3.64 2.39 32.59
N MET A 32 -4.24 3.25 33.42
CA MET A 32 -3.81 3.49 34.80
C MET A 32 -4.32 2.43 35.79
N LEU A 33 -5.16 1.49 35.35
CA LEU A 33 -5.78 0.46 36.18
C LEU A 33 -4.92 -0.81 36.17
N LYS A 34 -4.71 -1.42 37.34
CA LYS A 34 -3.87 -2.62 37.47
C LYS A 34 -4.68 -3.91 37.35
N ASN A 35 -5.95 -3.92 37.79
CA ASN A 35 -6.76 -5.13 37.87
C ASN A 35 -8.03 -5.04 37.02
N PRO A 36 -8.40 -6.10 36.25
CA PRO A 36 -9.63 -6.11 35.44
C PRO A 36 -10.90 -5.83 36.25
N SER A 37 -10.87 -6.23 37.52
CA SER A 37 -11.93 -5.97 38.48
C SER A 37 -12.18 -4.48 38.74
N ASP A 38 -11.19 -3.60 38.55
CA ASP A 38 -11.34 -2.14 38.72
C ASP A 38 -12.21 -1.52 37.62
N ILE A 39 -12.37 -2.24 36.49
CA ILE A 39 -13.28 -1.88 35.39
C ILE A 39 -14.65 -2.51 35.62
N THR A 40 -14.70 -3.80 35.96
CA THR A 40 -15.97 -4.55 36.01
C THR A 40 -16.77 -4.36 37.30
N ARG A 41 -16.15 -3.96 38.41
CA ARG A 41 -16.84 -3.69 39.69
C ARG A 41 -17.47 -2.30 39.74
N GLN A 42 -16.98 -1.33 38.97
CA GLN A 42 -17.54 0.01 38.94
C GLN A 42 -18.60 0.13 37.83
N PRO A 43 -19.87 0.42 38.17
CA PRO A 43 -20.99 0.34 37.21
C PRO A 43 -20.80 1.29 36.01
N MET A 44 -20.30 2.50 36.25
CA MET A 44 -20.06 3.49 35.19
C MET A 44 -19.00 3.03 34.17
N ARG A 45 -17.93 2.37 34.63
CA ARG A 45 -16.86 1.88 33.73
C ARG A 45 -17.28 0.63 32.99
N ARG A 46 -18.02 -0.26 33.67
CA ARG A 46 -18.61 -1.45 33.08
C ARG A 46 -19.57 -1.08 31.95
N ALA A 47 -20.46 -0.11 32.15
CA ALA A 47 -21.38 0.34 31.12
C ALA A 47 -20.67 0.80 29.83
N VAL A 48 -19.59 1.58 29.97
CA VAL A 48 -18.78 2.03 28.83
C VAL A 48 -18.06 0.85 28.16
N LEU A 49 -17.53 -0.09 28.93
CA LEU A 49 -16.91 -1.29 28.36
C LEU A 49 -17.93 -2.11 27.56
N ASP A 50 -19.11 -2.35 28.12
CA ASP A 50 -20.18 -3.14 27.52
C ASP A 50 -20.69 -2.48 26.21
N GLU A 51 -20.81 -1.15 26.19
CA GLU A 51 -21.17 -0.37 24.99
C GLU A 51 -20.17 -0.59 23.84
N TYR A 52 -18.87 -0.51 24.12
CA TYR A 52 -17.84 -0.68 23.09
C TYR A 52 -17.65 -2.14 22.68
N GLN A 53 -17.93 -3.09 23.58
CA GLN A 53 -18.00 -4.51 23.23
C GLN A 53 -19.16 -4.80 22.27
N ALA A 54 -20.34 -4.22 22.51
CA ALA A 54 -21.48 -4.34 21.60
C ALA A 54 -21.15 -3.74 20.22
N ARG A 55 -20.57 -2.53 20.18
CA ARG A 55 -20.11 -1.92 18.91
C ARG A 55 -19.09 -2.79 18.18
N GLN A 56 -18.13 -3.41 18.88
CA GLN A 56 -17.17 -4.32 18.26
C GLN A 56 -17.87 -5.54 17.66
N GLN A 57 -18.86 -6.11 18.35
CA GLN A 57 -19.65 -7.22 17.82
C GLN A 57 -20.48 -6.81 16.60
N GLU A 58 -21.05 -5.61 16.58
CA GLU A 58 -21.76 -5.08 15.41
C GLU A 58 -20.83 -4.93 14.21
N VAL A 59 -19.63 -4.38 14.40
CA VAL A 59 -18.62 -4.25 13.34
C VAL A 59 -18.21 -5.63 12.83
N ILE A 60 -17.93 -6.58 13.73
CA ILE A 60 -17.59 -7.95 13.35
C ILE A 60 -18.74 -8.60 12.58
N ALA A 61 -19.97 -8.48 13.07
CA ALA A 61 -21.16 -9.03 12.41
C ALA A 61 -21.43 -8.38 11.05
N LEU A 62 -21.13 -7.10 10.86
CA LEU A 62 -21.20 -6.45 9.55
C LEU A 62 -20.12 -6.97 8.61
N VAL A 63 -18.88 -7.13 9.10
CA VAL A 63 -17.78 -7.69 8.32
C VAL A 63 -18.06 -9.15 7.93
N GLU A 64 -18.57 -9.95 8.85
CA GLU A 64 -19.03 -11.32 8.64
C GLU A 64 -20.28 -11.36 7.73
N LYS A 65 -21.21 -10.42 7.81
CA LYS A 65 -22.34 -10.35 6.85
C LYS A 65 -21.91 -9.94 5.45
N THR A 66 -20.78 -9.26 5.31
CA THR A 66 -20.16 -8.92 4.03
C THR A 66 -19.30 -10.09 3.49
N ASP A 67 -19.48 -11.30 4.03
CA ASP A 67 -18.49 -12.39 4.10
C ASP A 67 -17.84 -12.87 2.80
N SER A 68 -16.67 -13.49 3.02
CA SER A 68 -15.97 -14.55 2.28
C SER A 68 -15.95 -14.49 0.75
N HIS A 69 -17.10 -14.47 0.09
CA HIS A 69 -17.23 -14.37 -1.35
C HIS A 69 -16.69 -13.03 -1.87
N SER A 70 -16.96 -11.93 -1.15
CA SER A 70 -16.41 -10.62 -1.51
C SER A 70 -14.89 -10.57 -1.35
N ARG A 71 -14.35 -11.15 -0.25
CA ARG A 71 -12.89 -11.24 -0.02
C ARG A 71 -12.20 -12.15 -1.03
N THR A 72 -12.78 -13.30 -1.33
CA THR A 72 -12.27 -14.25 -2.32
C THR A 72 -12.32 -13.63 -3.73
N ASN A 73 -13.40 -12.94 -4.07
CA ASN A 73 -13.53 -12.22 -5.34
C ASN A 73 -12.51 -11.06 -5.42
N LEU A 74 -12.31 -10.32 -4.33
CA LEU A 74 -11.31 -9.26 -4.26
C LEU A 74 -9.89 -9.84 -4.40
N GLN A 75 -9.58 -10.95 -3.73
CA GLN A 75 -8.30 -11.64 -3.85
C GLN A 75 -8.07 -12.16 -5.27
N GLN A 76 -9.08 -12.74 -5.91
CA GLN A 76 -9.02 -13.18 -7.30
C GLN A 76 -8.80 -12.01 -8.26
N ARG A 77 -9.53 -10.90 -8.10
CA ARG A 77 -9.32 -9.68 -8.88
C ARG A 77 -7.93 -9.11 -8.68
N LEU A 78 -7.45 -9.06 -7.43
CA LEU A 78 -6.09 -8.61 -7.13
C LEU A 78 -5.04 -9.52 -7.78
N ALA A 79 -5.24 -10.84 -7.75
CA ALA A 79 -4.35 -11.79 -8.40
C ALA A 79 -4.31 -11.55 -9.92
N LEU A 80 -5.48 -11.42 -10.57
CA LEU A 80 -5.59 -11.14 -12.01
C LEU A 80 -4.93 -9.81 -12.39
N LEU A 81 -5.25 -8.72 -11.68
CA LEU A 81 -4.64 -7.41 -11.91
C LEU A 81 -3.13 -7.44 -11.65
N SER A 82 -2.67 -8.21 -10.65
CA SER A 82 -1.24 -8.34 -10.38
C SER A 82 -0.53 -9.08 -11.51
N GLN A 83 -1.15 -10.10 -12.07
CA GLN A 83 -0.61 -10.84 -13.22
C GLN A 83 -0.55 -9.92 -14.45
N GLU A 84 -1.65 -9.25 -14.79
CA GLU A 84 -1.71 -8.30 -15.89
C GLU A 84 -0.66 -7.18 -15.72
N TYR A 85 -0.49 -6.67 -14.49
CA TYR A 85 0.55 -5.69 -14.20
C TYR A 85 1.97 -6.24 -14.44
N GLN A 86 2.26 -7.49 -14.08
CA GLN A 86 3.57 -8.10 -14.36
C GLN A 86 3.79 -8.31 -15.86
N GLU A 87 2.74 -8.74 -16.58
CA GLU A 87 2.78 -8.90 -18.04
C GLU A 87 3.08 -7.56 -18.72
N LEU A 88 2.28 -6.51 -18.45
CA LEU A 88 2.50 -5.16 -18.98
C LEU A 88 3.87 -4.60 -18.59
N ARG A 89 4.34 -4.88 -17.37
CA ARG A 89 5.67 -4.47 -16.93
C ARG A 89 6.77 -5.14 -17.76
N SER A 90 6.64 -6.44 -18.04
CA SER A 90 7.61 -7.19 -18.82
C SER A 90 7.64 -6.72 -20.28
N GLU A 91 6.49 -6.46 -20.89
CA GLU A 91 6.38 -5.94 -22.25
C GLU A 91 6.98 -4.53 -22.36
N ARG A 92 6.69 -3.66 -21.39
CA ARG A 92 7.31 -2.33 -21.32
C ARG A 92 8.82 -2.44 -21.23
N ASP A 93 9.35 -3.31 -20.36
CA ASP A 93 10.79 -3.47 -20.17
C ASP A 93 11.47 -3.99 -21.46
N LEU A 94 10.82 -4.90 -22.18
CA LEU A 94 11.26 -5.37 -23.50
C LEU A 94 11.29 -4.24 -24.54
N LEU A 95 10.22 -3.42 -24.60
CA LEU A 95 10.16 -2.28 -25.52
C LEU A 95 11.24 -1.23 -25.20
N ILE A 96 11.49 -0.96 -23.91
CA ILE A 96 12.56 -0.06 -23.49
C ILE A 96 13.92 -0.62 -23.92
N ALA A 97 14.18 -1.92 -23.71
CA ALA A 97 15.43 -2.55 -24.12
C ALA A 97 15.65 -2.47 -25.64
N SER A 98 14.61 -2.78 -26.42
CA SER A 98 14.62 -2.68 -27.89
C SER A 98 14.90 -1.24 -28.34
N HIS A 99 14.24 -0.26 -27.73
CA HIS A 99 14.44 1.15 -28.06
C HIS A 99 15.87 1.62 -27.75
N LYS A 100 16.44 1.22 -26.60
CA LYS A 100 17.85 1.50 -26.27
C LYS A 100 18.80 0.93 -27.31
N ALA A 101 18.60 -0.33 -27.71
CA ALA A 101 19.42 -0.98 -28.72
C ALA A 101 19.34 -0.25 -30.07
N MET A 102 18.14 0.17 -30.48
CA MET A 102 17.93 0.94 -31.70
C MET A 102 18.66 2.29 -31.65
N LEU A 103 18.50 3.05 -30.57
CA LEU A 103 19.19 4.35 -30.41
C LEU A 103 20.72 4.18 -30.43
N LEU A 104 21.24 3.13 -29.79
CA LEU A 104 22.67 2.83 -29.79
C LEU A 104 23.18 2.49 -31.18
N ALA A 105 22.47 1.61 -31.92
CA ALA A 105 22.83 1.24 -33.29
C ALA A 105 22.82 2.44 -34.25
N VAL A 106 21.79 3.29 -34.17
CA VAL A 106 21.74 4.54 -34.97
C VAL A 106 22.89 5.48 -34.56
N GLY A 107 23.28 5.47 -33.28
CA GLY A 107 24.39 6.24 -32.71
C GLY A 107 25.74 5.83 -33.29
N GLU A 108 26.02 4.53 -33.27
CA GLU A 108 27.24 3.95 -33.83
C GLU A 108 27.37 4.19 -35.33
N LEU A 109 26.25 4.23 -36.06
CA LEU A 109 26.22 4.56 -37.49
C LEU A 109 26.33 6.08 -37.77
N GLY A 110 26.44 6.93 -36.74
CA GLY A 110 26.49 8.40 -36.88
C GLY A 110 25.15 9.04 -37.29
N GLY A 111 24.06 8.27 -37.26
CA GLY A 111 22.74 8.67 -37.76
C GLY A 111 21.90 9.53 -36.80
N ILE A 112 22.39 9.81 -35.58
CA ILE A 112 21.63 10.55 -34.54
C ILE A 112 21.18 11.93 -35.02
N ALA A 113 22.00 12.63 -35.80
CA ALA A 113 21.62 13.95 -36.33
C ALA A 113 20.42 13.86 -37.28
N VAL A 114 20.40 12.84 -38.14
CA VAL A 114 19.29 12.58 -39.07
C VAL A 114 18.06 12.10 -38.31
N TRP A 115 18.24 11.21 -37.33
CA TRP A 115 17.18 10.71 -36.47
C TRP A 115 16.43 11.84 -35.75
N ARG A 116 17.16 12.81 -35.19
CA ARG A 116 16.58 14.00 -34.54
C ARG A 116 15.76 14.86 -35.50
N ASN A 117 16.17 14.97 -36.75
CA ASN A 117 15.43 15.72 -37.77
C ASN A 117 14.19 14.95 -38.26
N PHE A 118 14.27 13.63 -38.35
CA PHE A 118 13.17 12.76 -38.75
C PHE A 118 12.08 12.72 -37.67
N PHE A 119 12.49 12.67 -36.40
CA PHE A 119 11.58 12.56 -35.28
C PHE A 119 11.36 13.92 -34.60
N GLN A 120 10.36 14.65 -35.10
CA GLN A 120 10.10 16.05 -34.74
C GLN A 120 9.89 16.28 -33.22
N ASP A 121 9.28 15.31 -32.52
CA ASP A 121 9.04 15.37 -31.07
C ASP A 121 10.19 14.77 -30.24
N TRP A 122 11.39 14.68 -30.81
CA TRP A 122 12.53 14.03 -30.17
C TRP A 122 12.85 14.61 -28.80
N GLU A 123 12.90 15.93 -28.62
CA GLU A 123 13.28 16.51 -27.33
C GLU A 123 12.25 16.22 -26.23
N LEU A 124 10.95 16.27 -26.57
CA LEU A 124 9.87 15.93 -25.64
C LEU A 124 9.89 14.44 -25.29
N THR A 125 10.10 13.59 -26.29
CA THR A 125 10.21 12.15 -26.11
C THR A 125 11.46 11.79 -25.31
N ARG A 126 12.59 12.46 -25.56
CA ARG A 126 13.85 12.27 -24.83
C ARG A 126 13.68 12.57 -23.34
N ALA A 127 12.95 13.62 -22.99
CA ALA A 127 12.63 13.91 -21.59
C ALA A 127 11.87 12.74 -20.92
N LYS A 128 10.84 12.20 -21.59
CA LYS A 128 10.12 11.01 -21.10
C LYS A 128 11.00 9.76 -21.03
N LEU A 129 11.89 9.57 -22.01
CA LEU A 129 12.83 8.45 -21.99
C LEU A 129 13.82 8.55 -20.83
N ILE A 130 14.22 9.76 -20.42
CA ILE A 130 15.05 9.96 -19.22
C ILE A 130 14.28 9.51 -17.97
N GLU A 131 13.03 9.93 -17.82
CA GLU A 131 12.18 9.53 -16.69
C GLU A 131 12.00 8.00 -16.61
N LEU A 132 11.81 7.36 -17.77
CA LEU A 132 11.71 5.91 -17.91
C LEU A 132 13.06 5.18 -17.78
N ARG A 133 14.17 5.90 -17.59
CA ARG A 133 15.55 5.37 -17.63
C ARG A 133 15.79 4.54 -18.90
N ALA A 134 15.18 4.98 -19.99
CA ALA A 134 15.10 4.31 -21.28
C ALA A 134 16.13 4.85 -22.31
N LEU A 135 17.03 5.75 -21.91
CA LEU A 135 18.19 6.10 -22.73
C LEU A 135 19.35 5.11 -22.53
N PRO A 136 20.12 4.80 -23.59
CA PRO A 136 21.34 4.01 -23.46
C PRO A 136 22.42 4.81 -22.71
N THR A 137 23.11 4.14 -21.79
CA THR A 137 24.33 4.64 -21.16
C THR A 137 25.52 4.00 -21.86
N ALA A 138 26.35 4.80 -22.53
CA ALA A 138 27.61 4.33 -23.09
C ALA A 138 28.73 4.58 -22.06
N GLU A 139 29.47 3.54 -21.69
CA GLU A 139 30.79 3.69 -21.08
C GLU A 139 31.76 4.03 -22.22
N ILE A 140 32.29 5.24 -22.21
CA ILE A 140 33.32 5.64 -23.17
C ILE A 140 34.63 4.98 -22.70
N TYR A 141 34.98 3.86 -23.32
CA TYR A 141 36.32 3.29 -23.16
C TYR A 141 37.29 4.12 -24.02
N SER A 142 38.19 4.86 -23.38
CA SER A 142 39.31 5.47 -24.11
C SER A 142 40.25 4.36 -24.57
N VAL A 143 40.34 4.16 -25.88
CA VAL A 143 41.36 3.29 -26.46
C VAL A 143 42.72 4.01 -26.32
N PRO A 144 43.80 3.33 -25.88
CA PRO A 144 45.13 3.92 -25.76
C PRO A 144 45.74 4.32 -27.11
#